data_AF-Q2HD34-F1
#
_entry.id   AF-Q2HD34-F1
#
_cell.length_a   1.000
_cell.length_b   1.000
_cell.length_c   1.000
_cell.angle_alpha   90.00
_cell.angle_beta   90.00
_cell.angle_gamma   90.00
#
_symmetry.space_group_name_H-M   'P 1'
#
loop_
_entity.id
_entity.type
_entity.pdbx_description
1 polymer ?
#
loop_
_entity_poly.entity_id
_entity_poly.type
_entity_poly.pdbx_seq_one_letter_code
_entity_poly.pdbx_strand_id
1 'polypeptide(L)'
;MELNSAAIHDVIHPTAVFNQSQASARREAPTPSKGVLWEDSQLNPKNRLDSLELPLAPLFRIDGCTGLGTQYYAVPIFLPDMPPIRFDVFIPEEAVTSPILRELLDLNVAFHTKDAPRLRRLGISAYIVRVLQAWISEGGYGTYSSLSEAMPFGSRIIFEALNFDIHKTKISVVPTYYVERQLLGVSRLDESLGVAPGLLPKAVDVGSLKILRVLYESVCLVRMPNHGPDNKNDSLWIFKALASSTKYLFVELRNLLQMEPHPNVISRPDYLVTKRCLFGGKTAVVGFLLPFHEPGSVRDTLPLLRIHNRLSLEQQVKWAHTTDVGRLAHL
;
A
#
# COMPACT_ATOMS: atom_id res chain seq x y z
N MET A 1 14.99 -5.61 -20.97
CA MET A 1 14.65 -4.18 -21.09
C MET A 1 14.42 -3.69 -19.68
N GLU A 2 15.34 -2.90 -19.15
CA GLU A 2 15.30 -2.42 -17.77
C GLU A 2 14.30 -1.27 -17.68
N LEU A 3 13.17 -1.50 -17.00
CA LEU A 3 12.16 -0.47 -16.78
C LEU A 3 12.50 0.23 -15.45
N ASN A 4 13.16 1.37 -15.56
CA ASN A 4 13.35 2.35 -14.49
C ASN A 4 12.47 3.58 -14.80
N SER A 5 12.31 4.51 -13.84
CA SER A 5 11.45 5.71 -14.03
C SER A 5 11.88 6.53 -15.25
N ALA A 6 13.18 6.60 -15.52
CA ALA A 6 13.74 7.24 -16.71
C ALA A 6 13.36 6.50 -18.02
N ALA A 7 13.40 5.17 -18.05
CA ALA A 7 13.02 4.37 -19.20
C ALA A 7 11.51 4.43 -19.47
N ILE A 8 10.69 4.66 -18.44
CA ILE A 8 9.25 4.92 -18.59
C ILE A 8 9.02 6.29 -19.21
N HIS A 9 9.76 7.32 -18.76
CA HIS A 9 9.78 8.62 -19.42
C HIS A 9 10.16 8.49 -20.90
N ASP A 10 11.17 7.67 -21.20
CA ASP A 10 11.76 7.55 -22.54
C ASP A 10 11.04 6.58 -23.49
N VAL A 11 10.05 5.81 -23.02
CA VAL A 11 9.34 4.82 -23.85
C VAL A 11 7.82 4.99 -23.82
N ILE A 12 7.25 5.46 -22.70
CA ILE A 12 5.79 5.53 -22.51
C ILE A 12 5.23 6.93 -22.81
N HIS A 13 6.02 8.00 -22.63
CA HIS A 13 5.53 9.34 -22.95
C HIS A 13 5.47 9.58 -24.47
N PRO A 14 4.47 10.32 -24.99
CA PRO A 14 4.41 10.69 -26.41
C PRO A 14 5.66 11.42 -26.91
N THR A 15 6.42 12.05 -26.00
CA THR A 15 7.70 12.73 -26.27
C THR A 15 8.88 11.78 -26.41
N ALA A 16 8.74 10.50 -26.07
CA ALA A 16 9.73 9.44 -26.27
C ALA A 16 10.20 9.33 -27.72
N VAL A 17 9.30 9.63 -28.68
CA VAL A 17 9.61 9.64 -30.12
C VAL A 17 10.73 10.62 -30.49
N PHE A 18 10.91 11.69 -29.70
CA PHE A 18 11.97 12.68 -29.90
C PHE A 18 13.28 12.31 -29.19
N ASN A 19 13.28 11.30 -28.33
CA ASN A 19 14.47 10.79 -27.66
C ASN A 19 15.18 9.76 -28.57
N GLN A 20 15.52 10.19 -29.80
CA GLN A 20 16.39 9.43 -30.70
C GLN A 20 17.85 9.64 -30.30
N SER A 21 18.25 9.06 -29.17
CA SER A 21 19.67 8.93 -28.85
C SER A 21 20.00 7.46 -28.59
N GLN A 22 20.77 6.90 -29.53
CA GLN A 22 21.52 5.63 -29.45
C GLN A 22 20.81 4.27 -29.61
N ALA A 23 19.61 4.20 -30.22
CA ALA A 23 19.02 2.91 -30.62
C ALA A 23 19.53 2.38 -31.98
N SER A 24 20.81 2.58 -32.30
CA SER A 24 21.45 2.02 -33.50
C SER A 24 22.81 1.41 -33.17
N ALA A 25 22.88 0.65 -32.07
CA ALA A 25 23.90 -0.38 -31.93
C ALA A 25 23.33 -1.68 -32.52
N ARG A 26 23.99 -2.17 -33.58
CA ARG A 26 23.76 -3.45 -34.26
C ARG A 26 23.34 -4.55 -33.28
N ARG A 27 22.27 -5.28 -33.62
CA ARG A 27 22.04 -6.66 -33.15
C ARG A 27 23.22 -7.51 -33.63
N GLU A 28 24.27 -7.59 -32.82
CA GLU A 28 25.24 -8.66 -32.92
C GLU A 28 24.57 -9.97 -32.51
N ALA A 29 24.84 -11.03 -33.27
CA ALA A 29 24.40 -12.38 -32.97
C ALA A 29 24.85 -12.78 -31.55
N PRO A 30 24.11 -13.67 -30.84
CA PRO A 30 24.50 -14.09 -29.50
C PRO A 30 25.88 -14.76 -29.56
N THR A 31 26.91 -14.02 -29.15
CA THR A 31 28.23 -14.60 -28.87
C THR A 31 28.07 -15.66 -27.79
N PRO A 32 28.75 -16.81 -27.91
CA PRO A 32 28.73 -17.84 -26.87
C PRO A 32 29.16 -17.21 -25.55
N SER A 33 28.40 -17.52 -24.49
CA SER A 33 28.53 -16.96 -23.15
C SER A 33 30.00 -17.00 -22.69
N LYS A 34 30.68 -15.85 -22.74
CA LYS A 34 31.88 -15.65 -21.92
C LYS A 34 31.43 -15.90 -20.49
N GLY A 35 32.02 -16.89 -19.82
CA GLY A 35 31.67 -17.25 -18.45
C GLY A 35 31.67 -16.00 -17.57
N VAL A 36 30.68 -15.90 -16.68
CA VAL A 36 30.60 -14.80 -15.71
C VAL A 36 31.89 -14.83 -14.88
N LEU A 37 32.59 -13.70 -14.82
CA LEU A 37 33.81 -13.59 -13.99
C LEU A 37 33.46 -13.95 -12.54
N TRP A 38 34.37 -14.62 -11.83
CA TRP A 38 34.14 -15.01 -10.43
C TRP A 38 33.73 -13.81 -9.55
N GLU A 39 34.23 -12.62 -9.86
CA GLU A 39 33.89 -11.39 -9.15
C GLU A 39 32.44 -10.94 -9.31
N ASP A 40 31.77 -11.36 -10.38
CA ASP A 40 30.36 -11.02 -10.68
C ASP A 40 29.43 -12.23 -10.48
N SER A 41 30.00 -13.40 -10.20
CA SER A 41 29.27 -14.65 -10.02
C SER A 41 28.40 -14.63 -8.77
N GLN A 42 27.19 -15.17 -8.88
CA GLN A 42 26.29 -15.48 -7.75
C GLN A 42 26.84 -16.57 -6.81
N LEU A 43 27.82 -17.34 -7.26
CA LEU A 43 28.51 -18.31 -6.43
C LEU A 43 29.56 -17.65 -5.54
N ASN A 44 29.93 -16.39 -5.82
CA ASN A 44 30.80 -15.62 -4.95
C ASN A 44 30.01 -15.17 -3.72
N PRO A 45 30.46 -15.52 -2.50
CA PRO A 45 29.75 -15.15 -1.27
C PRO A 45 29.45 -13.65 -1.16
N LYS A 46 30.29 -12.78 -1.75
CA LYS A 46 30.09 -11.32 -1.71
C LYS A 46 28.84 -10.84 -2.48
N ASN A 47 28.40 -11.61 -3.48
CA ASN A 47 27.27 -11.30 -4.36
C ASN A 47 26.07 -12.21 -4.10
N ARG A 48 26.13 -13.05 -3.07
CA ARG A 48 25.12 -14.06 -2.78
C ARG A 48 24.16 -13.53 -1.73
N LEU A 49 22.86 -13.61 -2.02
CA LEU A 49 21.83 -13.50 -0.99
C LEU A 49 21.77 -14.83 -0.23
N ASP A 50 21.83 -14.77 1.10
CA ASP A 50 21.81 -15.98 1.93
C ASP A 50 20.53 -16.80 1.72
N SER A 51 19.37 -16.14 1.72
CA SER A 51 18.08 -16.78 1.45
C SER A 51 17.00 -15.77 1.08
N LEU A 52 16.14 -16.16 0.14
CA LEU A 52 14.91 -15.46 -0.24
C LEU A 52 13.65 -16.22 0.18
N GLU A 53 13.79 -17.26 1.02
CA GLU A 53 12.63 -17.90 1.65
C GLU A 53 12.12 -17.03 2.79
N LEU A 54 10.82 -17.06 3.09
CA LEU A 54 10.31 -16.37 4.27
C LEU A 54 10.82 -17.04 5.55
N PRO A 55 11.12 -16.28 6.62
CA PRO A 55 11.41 -16.87 7.93
C PRO A 55 10.26 -17.77 8.41
N LEU A 56 10.57 -18.81 9.19
CA LEU A 56 9.56 -19.73 9.74
C LEU A 56 8.51 -19.03 10.60
N ALA A 57 8.93 -18.02 11.37
CA ALA A 57 8.07 -17.15 12.16
C ALA A 57 8.30 -15.70 11.72
N PRO A 58 7.65 -15.26 10.62
CA PRO A 58 7.86 -13.93 10.10
C PRO A 58 7.25 -12.91 11.06
N LEU A 59 7.99 -11.84 11.37
CA LEU A 59 7.44 -10.73 12.17
C LEU A 59 6.59 -9.78 11.34
N PHE A 60 6.81 -9.73 10.03
CA PHE A 60 6.10 -8.84 9.12
C PHE A 60 5.43 -9.61 7.99
N ARG A 61 4.32 -9.06 7.49
CA ARG A 61 3.63 -9.54 6.30
C ARG A 61 3.53 -8.42 5.27
N ILE A 62 3.91 -8.69 4.03
CA ILE A 62 3.71 -7.76 2.92
C ILE A 62 2.32 -7.96 2.34
N ASP A 63 1.51 -6.92 2.40
CA ASP A 63 0.11 -6.97 1.96
C ASP A 63 -0.11 -6.42 0.55
N GLY A 64 0.83 -5.64 0.02
CA GLY A 64 0.73 -5.07 -1.31
C GLY A 64 1.88 -4.09 -1.58
N CYS A 65 1.89 -3.53 -2.79
CA CYS A 65 2.80 -2.47 -3.17
C CYS A 65 2.10 -1.41 -4.04
N THR A 66 2.64 -0.20 -4.02
CA THR A 66 2.29 0.91 -4.93
C THR A 66 3.56 1.68 -5.31
N GLY A 67 3.41 2.88 -5.86
CA GLY A 67 4.53 3.74 -6.21
C GLY A 67 5.46 3.08 -7.22
N LEU A 68 4.90 2.29 -8.14
CA LEU A 68 5.68 1.58 -9.16
C LEU A 68 6.67 0.55 -8.56
N GLY A 69 6.29 -0.08 -7.43
CA GLY A 69 7.14 -1.07 -6.77
C GLY A 69 8.16 -0.46 -5.82
N THR A 70 8.02 0.82 -5.45
CA THR A 70 8.90 1.49 -4.48
C THR A 70 8.28 1.61 -3.10
N GLN A 71 6.97 1.38 -2.94
CA GLN A 71 6.28 1.44 -1.66
C GLN A 71 5.60 0.10 -1.36
N TYR A 72 5.83 -0.44 -0.17
CA TYR A 72 5.35 -1.75 0.28
C TYR A 72 4.60 -1.63 1.62
N TYR A 73 3.47 -2.32 1.71
CA TYR A 73 2.65 -2.34 2.92
C TYR A 73 3.11 -3.46 3.84
N ALA A 74 4.06 -3.14 4.73
CA ALA A 74 4.54 -4.08 5.74
C ALA A 74 3.68 -3.99 7.00
N VAL A 75 2.98 -5.08 7.33
CA VAL A 75 2.15 -5.17 8.52
C VAL A 75 2.88 -5.98 9.60
N PRO A 76 3.12 -5.41 10.81
CA PRO A 76 3.75 -6.13 11.92
C PRO A 76 2.77 -7.15 12.51
N ILE A 77 2.97 -8.43 12.24
CA ILE A 77 2.08 -9.51 12.74
C ILE A 77 2.44 -10.01 14.13
N PHE A 78 3.60 -9.60 14.66
CA PHE A 78 4.00 -9.88 16.05
C PHE A 78 3.34 -8.96 17.09
N LEU A 79 2.67 -7.89 16.65
CA LEU A 79 1.93 -6.96 17.49
C LEU A 79 0.44 -7.04 17.13
N PRO A 80 -0.40 -7.76 17.89
CA PRO A 80 -1.77 -8.06 17.49
C PRO A 80 -2.72 -6.85 17.48
N ASP A 81 -2.39 -5.81 18.25
CA ASP A 81 -3.27 -4.67 18.53
C ASP A 81 -2.78 -3.36 17.89
N MET A 82 -2.13 -3.48 16.72
CA MET A 82 -1.55 -2.32 16.07
C MET A 82 -2.58 -1.40 15.40
N PRO A 83 -2.54 -0.09 15.66
CA PRO A 83 -3.36 0.86 14.92
C PRO A 83 -2.91 0.98 13.47
N PRO A 84 -3.83 1.30 12.53
CA PRO A 84 -3.52 1.43 11.11
C PRO A 84 -2.83 2.78 10.78
N ILE A 85 -1.66 3.04 11.36
CA ILE A 85 -0.93 4.32 11.23
C ILE A 85 -0.19 4.53 9.90
N ARG A 86 -0.27 3.56 8.97
CA ARG A 86 0.35 3.59 7.63
C ARG A 86 1.87 3.76 7.63
N PHE A 87 2.54 2.92 8.41
CA PHE A 87 3.99 2.89 8.50
C PHE A 87 4.60 2.04 7.39
N ASP A 88 4.50 2.52 6.15
CA ASP A 88 4.84 1.76 4.95
C ASP A 88 6.37 1.77 4.70
N VAL A 89 6.88 0.72 4.04
CA VAL A 89 8.29 0.61 3.63
C VAL A 89 8.48 1.24 2.26
N PHE A 90 9.52 2.05 2.11
CA PHE A 90 9.90 2.69 0.86
C PHE A 90 11.32 2.29 0.46
N ILE A 91 11.46 1.95 -0.82
CA ILE A 91 12.72 1.63 -1.46
C ILE A 91 12.90 2.66 -2.58
N PRO A 92 13.67 3.73 -2.34
CA PRO A 92 14.02 4.70 -3.37
C PRO A 92 14.66 4.01 -4.57
N GLU A 93 14.49 4.57 -5.76
CA GLU A 93 15.06 4.00 -6.97
C GLU A 93 16.60 3.97 -6.90
N GLU A 94 17.17 4.98 -6.24
CA GLU A 94 18.60 5.14 -5.98
C GLU A 94 19.15 4.10 -5.00
N ALA A 95 18.29 3.44 -4.21
CA ALA A 95 18.70 2.40 -3.28
C ALA A 95 19.15 1.11 -3.98
N VAL A 96 18.89 0.99 -5.29
CA VAL A 96 19.17 -0.19 -6.10
C VAL A 96 20.26 0.13 -7.11
N THR A 97 21.51 0.15 -6.66
CA THR A 97 22.67 0.42 -7.52
C THR A 97 23.17 -0.82 -8.27
N SER A 98 22.91 -2.02 -7.74
CA SER A 98 23.36 -3.30 -8.32
C SER A 98 22.29 -3.91 -9.25
N PRO A 99 22.58 -4.08 -10.56
CA PRO A 99 21.66 -4.74 -11.49
C PRO A 99 21.35 -6.18 -11.10
N ILE A 100 22.35 -6.89 -10.56
CA ILE A 100 22.23 -8.26 -10.07
C ILE A 100 21.20 -8.33 -8.94
N LEU A 101 21.30 -7.43 -7.96
CA LEU A 101 20.36 -7.40 -6.85
C LEU A 101 18.94 -7.05 -7.32
N ARG A 102 18.82 -6.18 -8.32
CA ARG A 102 17.54 -5.83 -8.95
C ARG A 102 16.85 -7.06 -9.56
N GLU A 103 17.62 -7.90 -10.24
CA GLU A 103 17.15 -9.14 -10.84
C GLU A 103 16.75 -10.17 -9.78
N LEU A 104 17.63 -10.46 -8.81
CA LEU A 104 17.37 -11.44 -7.75
C LEU A 104 16.16 -11.10 -6.88
N LEU A 105 15.89 -9.81 -6.69
CA LEU A 105 14.77 -9.34 -5.88
C LEU A 105 13.49 -9.14 -6.70
N ASP A 106 13.49 -9.50 -7.98
CA ASP A 106 12.35 -9.34 -8.89
C ASP A 106 11.79 -7.91 -8.95
N LEU A 107 12.65 -6.88 -8.82
CA LEU A 107 12.16 -5.50 -8.70
C LEU A 107 11.43 -5.01 -9.96
N ASN A 108 11.86 -5.47 -11.13
CA ASN A 108 11.19 -5.21 -12.40
C ASN A 108 9.79 -5.86 -12.46
N VAL A 109 9.59 -6.97 -11.74
CA VAL A 109 8.30 -7.67 -11.66
C VAL A 109 7.38 -7.01 -10.64
N ALA A 110 7.96 -6.55 -9.52
CA ALA A 110 7.23 -5.83 -8.48
C ALA A 110 6.55 -4.57 -9.03
N PHE A 111 7.21 -3.86 -9.95
CA PHE A 111 6.69 -2.68 -10.64
C PHE A 111 5.25 -2.84 -11.18
N HIS A 112 4.95 -3.96 -11.83
CA HIS A 112 3.67 -4.21 -12.50
C HIS A 112 2.78 -5.22 -11.75
N THR A 113 3.23 -5.74 -10.61
CA THR A 113 2.44 -6.68 -9.81
C THR A 113 1.49 -5.92 -8.90
N LYS A 114 0.18 -6.17 -9.06
CA LYS A 114 -0.88 -5.47 -8.30
C LYS A 114 -1.63 -6.38 -7.33
N ASP A 115 -1.51 -7.70 -7.48
CA ASP A 115 -2.15 -8.66 -6.58
C ASP A 115 -1.20 -9.09 -5.46
N ALA A 116 -1.73 -9.11 -4.23
CA ALA A 116 -0.97 -9.49 -3.04
C ALA A 116 -0.38 -10.91 -3.09
N PRO A 117 -1.09 -11.95 -3.59
CA PRO A 117 -0.57 -13.31 -3.61
C PRO A 117 0.68 -13.48 -4.48
N ARG A 118 0.74 -12.89 -5.67
CA ARG A 118 1.95 -12.91 -6.50
C ARG A 118 3.05 -12.05 -5.90
N LEU A 119 2.72 -10.86 -5.39
CA LEU A 119 3.70 -9.97 -4.79
C LEU A 119 4.47 -10.65 -3.65
N ARG A 120 3.77 -11.39 -2.78
CA ARG A 120 4.38 -12.12 -1.66
C ARG A 120 5.38 -13.20 -2.08
N ARG A 121 5.33 -13.65 -3.34
CA ARG A 121 6.26 -14.66 -3.88
C ARG A 121 7.51 -14.05 -4.50
N LEU A 122 7.55 -12.73 -4.70
CA LEU A 122 8.71 -12.04 -5.25
C LEU A 122 9.83 -11.96 -4.20
N GLY A 123 11.08 -12.02 -4.67
CA GLY A 123 12.27 -11.96 -3.82
C GLY A 123 12.28 -10.74 -2.90
N ILE A 124 11.85 -9.57 -3.41
CA ILE A 124 11.79 -8.33 -2.62
C ILE A 124 10.88 -8.42 -1.39
N SER A 125 9.76 -9.15 -1.47
CA SER A 125 8.86 -9.30 -0.33
C SER A 125 9.53 -10.07 0.81
N ALA A 126 10.22 -11.17 0.48
CA ALA A 126 10.97 -11.94 1.47
C ALA A 126 12.17 -11.14 2.01
N TYR A 127 12.85 -10.40 1.15
CA TYR A 127 13.95 -9.53 1.52
C TYR A 127 13.53 -8.45 2.53
N ILE A 128 12.42 -7.73 2.27
CA ILE A 128 11.89 -6.72 3.19
C ILE A 128 11.58 -7.34 4.55
N VAL A 129 10.89 -8.49 4.58
CA VAL A 129 10.55 -9.18 5.83
C VAL A 129 11.81 -9.54 6.62
N ARG A 130 12.84 -10.05 5.95
CA ARG A 130 14.11 -10.41 6.60
C ARG A 130 14.86 -9.20 7.15
N VAL A 131 14.96 -8.12 6.37
CA VAL A 131 15.60 -6.87 6.81
C VAL A 131 14.87 -6.27 8.02
N LEU A 132 13.54 -6.17 7.95
CA LEU A 132 12.75 -5.66 9.08
C LEU A 132 12.86 -6.56 10.31
N GLN A 133 12.88 -7.88 10.11
CA GLN A 133 13.04 -8.82 11.21
C GLN A 133 14.40 -8.70 11.87
N ALA A 134 15.49 -8.57 11.10
CA ALA A 134 16.83 -8.31 11.64
C ALA A 134 16.86 -6.99 12.42
N TRP A 135 16.33 -5.92 11.83
CA TRP A 135 16.26 -4.60 12.43
C TRP A 135 15.53 -4.57 13.78
N ILE A 136 14.36 -5.23 13.86
CA ILE A 136 13.60 -5.33 15.11
C ILE A 136 14.26 -6.28 16.11
N SER A 137 14.91 -7.35 15.65
CA SER A 137 15.59 -8.28 16.55
C SER A 137 16.81 -7.62 17.22
N GLU A 138 17.55 -6.80 16.48
CA GLU A 138 18.70 -6.03 16.99
C GLU A 138 18.27 -4.88 17.91
N GLY A 139 17.19 -4.17 17.56
CA GLY A 139 16.68 -3.05 18.35
C GLY A 139 15.75 -3.44 19.51
N GLY A 140 15.29 -4.70 19.57
CA GLY A 140 14.29 -5.19 20.50
C GLY A 140 12.83 -4.94 20.05
N TYR A 141 11.94 -5.89 20.39
CA TYR A 141 10.54 -5.90 19.95
C TYR A 141 9.73 -4.63 20.30
N GLY A 142 10.04 -3.98 21.43
CA GLY A 142 9.36 -2.76 21.86
C GLY A 142 9.61 -1.55 20.94
N THR A 143 10.72 -1.56 20.20
CA THR A 143 11.14 -0.45 19.34
C THR A 143 10.09 -0.08 18.29
N TYR A 144 9.44 -1.07 17.68
CA TYR A 144 8.40 -0.79 16.68
C TYR A 144 7.16 -0.13 17.30
N SER A 145 6.70 -0.60 18.47
CA SER A 145 5.55 -0.01 19.17
C SER A 145 5.84 1.44 19.53
N SER A 146 6.99 1.70 20.17
CA SER A 146 7.40 3.06 20.55
C SER A 146 7.54 3.99 19.34
N LEU A 147 8.10 3.51 18.22
CA LEU A 147 8.15 4.28 16.98
C LEU A 147 6.75 4.57 16.45
N SER A 148 5.86 3.57 16.43
CA SER A 148 4.51 3.73 15.91
C SER A 148 3.68 4.77 16.69
N GLU A 149 3.86 4.83 18.00
CA GLU A 149 3.19 5.79 18.88
C GLU A 149 3.78 7.20 18.75
N ALA A 150 5.10 7.30 18.59
CA ALA A 150 5.82 8.58 18.54
C ALA A 150 5.85 9.24 17.15
N MET A 151 5.30 8.60 16.12
CA MET A 151 5.41 9.05 14.73
C MET A 151 4.13 9.71 14.18
N PRO A 152 4.26 10.66 13.24
CA PRO A 152 3.13 11.17 12.47
C PRO A 152 2.41 10.07 11.67
N PHE A 153 1.12 10.27 11.38
CA PHE A 153 0.38 9.38 10.48
C PHE A 153 1.03 9.32 9.09
N GLY A 154 1.23 8.11 8.57
CA GLY A 154 1.84 7.91 7.25
C GLY A 154 3.36 8.09 7.25
N SER A 155 4.03 7.94 8.40
CA SER A 155 5.50 7.96 8.47
C SER A 155 6.10 6.80 7.68
N ARG A 156 7.38 6.90 7.33
CA ARG A 156 8.00 6.01 6.34
C ARG A 156 9.19 5.27 6.92
N ILE A 157 9.31 3.99 6.59
CA ILE A 157 10.55 3.22 6.78
C ILE A 157 11.28 3.24 5.43
N ILE A 158 12.45 3.86 5.35
CA ILE A 158 13.22 3.97 4.12
C ILE A 158 14.36 2.96 4.15
N PHE A 159 14.46 2.15 3.11
CA PHE A 159 15.64 1.33 2.85
C PHE A 159 16.56 2.15 1.93
N GLU A 160 17.58 2.79 2.51
CA GLU A 160 18.40 3.77 1.78
C GLU A 160 19.31 3.11 0.73
N ALA A 161 19.76 1.89 1.01
CA ALA A 161 20.59 1.11 0.10
C ALA A 161 20.35 -0.39 0.32
N LEU A 162 20.00 -1.11 -0.74
CA LEU A 162 19.85 -2.56 -0.69
C LEU A 162 21.23 -3.22 -0.80
N ASN A 163 21.46 -4.26 0.01
CA ASN A 163 22.70 -5.01 0.06
C ASN A 163 22.47 -6.52 -0.02
N PHE A 164 23.45 -7.26 -0.54
CA PHE A 164 23.42 -8.74 -0.52
C PHE A 164 23.41 -9.29 0.91
N ASP A 165 24.12 -8.63 1.82
CA ASP A 165 24.02 -8.87 3.26
C ASP A 165 22.93 -7.98 3.84
N ILE A 166 21.85 -8.59 4.33
CA ILE A 166 20.68 -7.88 4.86
C ILE A 166 21.03 -7.01 6.07
N HIS A 167 22.03 -7.39 6.88
CA HIS A 167 22.45 -6.62 8.06
C HIS A 167 23.18 -5.33 7.70
N LYS A 168 23.67 -5.22 6.45
CA LYS A 168 24.26 -3.98 5.93
C LYS A 168 23.22 -3.04 5.30
N THR A 169 21.96 -3.47 5.21
CA THR A 169 20.87 -2.63 4.68
C THR A 169 20.62 -1.48 5.64
N LYS A 170 20.85 -0.25 5.17
CA LYS A 170 20.63 0.93 5.98
C LYS A 170 19.15 1.29 6.01
N ILE A 171 18.57 1.34 7.21
CA ILE A 171 17.19 1.71 7.44
C ILE A 171 17.15 3.09 8.12
N SER A 172 16.29 3.97 7.63
CA SER A 172 15.91 5.19 8.34
C SER A 172 14.40 5.31 8.48
N VAL A 173 13.96 5.98 9.54
CA VAL A 173 12.56 6.28 9.77
C VAL A 173 12.34 7.76 9.55
N VAL A 174 11.47 8.11 8.60
CA VAL A 174 11.21 9.49 8.21
C VAL A 174 9.81 9.90 8.66
N PRO A 175 9.69 10.86 9.60
CA PRO A 175 8.41 11.39 10.01
C PRO A 175 7.79 12.25 8.89
N THR A 176 6.48 12.11 8.68
CA THR A 176 5.76 12.81 7.61
C THR A 176 4.87 13.94 8.15
N TYR A 177 5.45 14.87 8.90
CA TYR A 177 4.72 16.02 9.47
C TYR A 177 3.96 16.86 8.41
N TYR A 178 4.45 16.87 7.16
CA TYR A 178 3.77 17.56 6.07
C TYR A 178 2.39 16.95 5.75
N VAL A 179 2.18 15.64 5.97
CA VAL A 179 0.88 14.98 5.81
C VAL A 179 -0.06 15.51 6.88
N GLU A 180 0.32 15.45 8.15
CA GLU A 180 -0.48 15.97 9.27
C GLU A 180 -0.81 17.47 9.10
N ARG A 181 0.10 18.26 8.54
CA ARG A 181 -0.15 19.67 8.21
C ARG A 181 -1.31 19.84 7.24
N GLN A 182 -1.43 18.96 6.24
CA GLN A 182 -2.48 19.01 5.21
C GLN A 182 -3.83 18.43 5.67
N LEU A 183 -3.87 17.65 6.77
CA LEU A 183 -5.12 17.08 7.28
C LEU A 183 -6.04 18.16 7.88
N LEU A 184 -7.34 17.99 7.73
CA LEU A 184 -8.34 18.89 8.32
C LEU A 184 -8.66 18.49 9.76
N GLY A 185 -8.80 19.49 10.62
CA GLY A 185 -9.26 19.30 12.00
C GLY A 185 -10.75 19.04 12.05
N VAL A 186 -11.20 18.24 13.03
CA VAL A 186 -12.63 17.88 13.16
C VAL A 186 -13.52 19.12 13.34
N SER A 187 -13.06 20.12 14.09
CA SER A 187 -13.85 21.30 14.48
C SER A 187 -14.21 22.26 13.34
N ARG A 188 -13.55 22.15 12.17
CA ARG A 188 -13.81 23.01 10.99
C ARG A 188 -14.08 22.19 9.74
N LEU A 189 -14.34 20.90 9.91
CA LEU A 189 -14.40 19.97 8.79
C LEU A 189 -15.63 20.23 7.92
N ASP A 190 -16.78 20.50 8.54
CA ASP A 190 -18.03 20.80 7.86
C ASP A 190 -17.92 22.05 6.98
N GLU A 191 -17.40 23.14 7.54
CA GLU A 191 -17.12 24.39 6.82
C GLU A 191 -16.13 24.15 5.67
N SER A 192 -15.04 23.43 5.94
CA SER A 192 -13.99 23.18 4.95
C SER A 192 -14.47 22.30 3.79
N LEU A 193 -15.40 21.37 4.03
CA LEU A 193 -15.99 20.50 3.01
C LEU A 193 -17.22 21.13 2.35
N GLY A 194 -17.78 22.21 2.91
CA GLY A 194 -19.03 22.81 2.45
C GLY A 194 -20.21 21.83 2.57
N VAL A 195 -20.26 21.06 3.66
CA VAL A 195 -21.36 20.13 3.96
C VAL A 195 -22.29 20.73 5.01
N ALA A 196 -23.57 20.35 4.98
CA ALA A 196 -24.54 20.85 5.93
C ALA A 196 -24.18 20.42 7.38
N PRO A 197 -24.43 21.29 8.39
CA PRO A 197 -24.23 20.93 9.79
C PRO A 197 -24.98 19.64 10.15
N GLY A 198 -24.34 18.76 10.90
CA GLY A 198 -24.93 17.49 11.35
C GLY A 198 -24.79 16.31 10.38
N LEU A 199 -24.23 16.50 9.17
CA LEU A 199 -23.94 15.39 8.26
C LEU A 199 -22.65 14.62 8.63
N LEU A 200 -21.77 15.22 9.42
CA LEU A 200 -20.52 14.56 9.79
C LEU A 200 -20.77 13.37 10.73
N PRO A 201 -20.20 12.19 10.45
CA PRO A 201 -20.32 11.05 11.34
C PRO A 201 -19.49 11.23 12.60
N LYS A 202 -19.72 10.36 13.58
CA LYS A 202 -19.00 10.39 14.86
C LYS A 202 -17.50 10.17 14.63
N ALA A 203 -16.66 10.92 15.35
CA ALA A 203 -15.22 10.70 15.35
C ALA A 203 -14.81 9.57 16.32
N VAL A 204 -13.86 8.74 15.88
CA VAL A 204 -13.15 7.74 16.69
C VAL A 204 -11.65 7.97 16.56
N ASP A 205 -10.88 7.62 17.59
CA ASP A 205 -9.42 7.70 17.54
C ASP A 205 -8.83 6.53 16.74
N VAL A 206 -7.78 6.76 15.96
CA VAL A 206 -7.12 5.73 15.16
C VAL A 206 -6.55 4.60 16.02
N GLY A 207 -6.19 4.90 17.28
CA GLY A 207 -5.76 3.94 18.29
C GLY A 207 -6.84 2.95 18.73
N SER A 208 -8.13 3.23 18.48
CA SER A 208 -9.21 2.28 18.75
C SER A 208 -9.39 1.23 17.65
N LEU A 209 -8.65 1.35 16.55
CA LEU A 209 -8.71 0.43 15.42
C LEU A 209 -7.53 -0.53 15.45
N LYS A 210 -7.76 -1.75 14.99
CA LYS A 210 -6.72 -2.78 14.84
C LYS A 210 -6.58 -3.15 13.37
N ILE A 211 -5.38 -2.98 12.82
CA ILE A 211 -5.11 -3.32 11.42
C ILE A 211 -5.12 -4.85 11.24
N LEU A 212 -5.93 -5.33 10.30
CA LEU A 212 -5.94 -6.75 9.93
C LEU A 212 -5.18 -6.99 8.64
N ARG A 213 -5.39 -6.13 7.63
CA ARG A 213 -4.74 -6.24 6.31
C ARG A 213 -4.81 -4.91 5.56
N VAL A 214 -3.79 -4.59 4.78
CA VAL A 214 -3.89 -3.52 3.76
C VAL A 214 -4.41 -4.13 2.46
N LEU A 215 -5.54 -3.64 1.94
CA LEU A 215 -6.14 -4.15 0.70
C LEU A 215 -5.58 -3.42 -0.52
N TYR A 216 -5.45 -2.09 -0.41
CA TYR A 216 -4.98 -1.19 -1.47
C TYR A 216 -4.28 0.02 -0.87
N GLU A 217 -3.71 0.87 -1.73
CA GLU A 217 -3.01 2.10 -1.31
C GLU A 217 -3.79 2.97 -0.34
N SER A 218 -5.11 3.05 -0.47
CA SER A 218 -5.95 3.87 0.41
C SER A 218 -6.85 3.07 1.34
N VAL A 219 -6.79 1.74 1.32
CA VAL A 219 -7.83 0.90 1.93
C VAL A 219 -7.22 -0.16 2.83
N CYS A 220 -7.57 -0.12 4.11
CA CYS A 220 -7.23 -1.12 5.10
C CYS A 220 -8.50 -1.85 5.58
N LEU A 221 -8.40 -3.16 5.73
CA LEU A 221 -9.35 -3.92 6.54
C LEU A 221 -8.92 -3.78 8.00
N VAL A 222 -9.82 -3.26 8.83
CA VAL A 222 -9.58 -3.05 10.25
C VAL A 222 -10.68 -3.69 11.08
N ARG A 223 -10.37 -3.90 12.34
CA ARG A 223 -11.32 -4.26 13.37
C ARG A 223 -11.48 -3.10 14.32
N MET A 224 -12.71 -2.82 14.73
CA MET A 224 -13.00 -1.86 15.78
C MET A 224 -13.65 -2.61 16.95
N PRO A 225 -12.89 -2.91 18.03
CA PRO A 225 -13.42 -3.59 19.21
C PRO A 225 -14.54 -2.78 19.86
N ASN A 226 -15.52 -3.47 20.44
CA ASN A 226 -16.59 -2.87 21.25
C ASN A 226 -17.49 -1.83 20.53
N HIS A 227 -17.50 -1.80 19.19
CA HIS A 227 -18.33 -0.88 18.39
C HIS A 227 -19.05 -1.62 17.25
N GLY A 228 -20.02 -2.45 17.61
CA GLY A 228 -20.93 -3.14 16.69
C GLY A 228 -22.39 -3.00 17.12
N PRO A 229 -23.36 -3.15 16.20
CA PRO A 229 -24.80 -2.99 16.47
C PRO A 229 -25.33 -3.89 17.59
N ASP A 230 -24.65 -5.00 17.89
CA ASP A 230 -25.08 -5.98 18.90
C ASP A 230 -24.21 -6.02 20.18
N ASN A 231 -23.26 -5.08 20.38
CA ASN A 231 -22.34 -5.07 21.53
C ASN A 231 -21.60 -6.40 21.80
N LYS A 232 -21.58 -7.32 20.83
CA LYS A 232 -21.09 -8.70 20.98
C LYS A 232 -20.08 -9.15 19.92
N ASN A 233 -19.68 -8.31 18.96
CA ASN A 233 -18.67 -8.71 17.98
C ASN A 233 -17.74 -7.58 17.57
N ASP A 234 -16.45 -7.91 17.54
CA ASP A 234 -15.38 -7.26 16.81
C ASP A 234 -15.79 -7.03 15.35
N SER A 235 -16.37 -5.86 15.07
CA SER A 235 -16.92 -5.57 13.74
C SER A 235 -15.80 -5.24 12.77
N LEU A 236 -15.88 -5.80 11.56
CA LEU A 236 -14.95 -5.55 10.46
C LEU A 236 -15.35 -4.29 9.71
N TRP A 237 -14.38 -3.43 9.46
CA TRP A 237 -14.57 -2.15 8.80
C TRP A 237 -13.54 -1.94 7.69
N ILE A 238 -13.95 -1.22 6.66
CA ILE A 238 -13.04 -0.65 5.67
C ILE A 238 -12.60 0.70 6.19
N PHE A 239 -11.33 0.80 6.58
CA PHE A 239 -10.70 2.07 6.88
C PHE A 239 -10.09 2.66 5.62
N LYS A 240 -10.64 3.78 5.17
CA LYS A 240 -10.10 4.52 4.02
C LYS A 240 -9.24 5.67 4.51
N ALA A 241 -7.97 5.65 4.14
CA ALA A 241 -6.99 6.66 4.51
C ALA A 241 -5.87 6.78 3.48
N LEU A 242 -5.36 7.99 3.32
CA LEU A 242 -4.30 8.31 2.37
C LEU A 242 -3.11 8.94 3.09
N ALA A 243 -1.93 8.32 2.94
CA ALA A 243 -0.66 8.89 3.39
C ALA A 243 -0.01 9.80 2.33
N SER A 244 -0.66 9.97 1.18
CA SER A 244 -0.26 10.80 0.05
C SER A 244 -1.50 11.52 -0.52
N SER A 245 -1.35 12.75 -1.00
CA SER A 245 -2.46 13.49 -1.67
C SER A 245 -3.78 13.53 -0.89
N THR A 246 -3.74 13.93 0.39
CA THR A 246 -4.88 13.93 1.32
C THR A 246 -6.11 14.71 0.82
N LYS A 247 -5.95 15.64 -0.12
CA LYS A 247 -7.06 16.32 -0.79
C LYS A 247 -8.09 15.35 -1.39
N TYR A 248 -7.64 14.23 -1.96
CA TYR A 248 -8.55 13.26 -2.59
C TYR A 248 -9.39 12.51 -1.55
N LEU A 249 -8.85 12.29 -0.35
CA LEU A 249 -9.59 11.71 0.78
C LEU A 249 -10.78 12.60 1.16
N PHE A 250 -10.54 13.91 1.24
CA PHE A 250 -11.58 14.88 1.63
C PHE A 250 -12.62 15.13 0.53
N VAL A 251 -12.21 15.11 -0.75
CA VAL A 251 -13.14 15.15 -1.88
C VAL A 251 -14.05 13.93 -1.87
N GLU A 252 -13.50 12.73 -1.66
CA GLU A 252 -14.30 11.52 -1.57
C GLU A 252 -15.26 11.56 -0.37
N LEU A 253 -14.77 11.93 0.81
CA LEU A 253 -15.58 12.08 2.00
C LEU A 253 -16.76 13.05 1.75
N ARG A 254 -16.50 14.22 1.19
CA ARG A 254 -17.53 15.20 0.84
C ARG A 254 -18.58 14.60 -0.08
N ASN A 255 -18.15 13.94 -1.17
CA ASN A 255 -19.07 13.37 -2.15
C ASN A 255 -19.95 12.28 -1.52
N LEU A 256 -19.37 11.39 -0.70
CA LEU A 256 -20.13 10.35 -0.02
C LEU A 256 -21.15 10.93 0.98
N LEU A 257 -20.80 12.01 1.69
CA LEU A 257 -21.71 12.66 2.64
C LEU A 257 -22.87 13.39 1.95
N GLN A 258 -22.63 13.99 0.79
CA GLN A 258 -23.62 14.77 0.05
C GLN A 258 -24.50 13.92 -0.87
N MET A 259 -24.02 12.76 -1.32
CA MET A 259 -24.79 11.87 -2.16
C MET A 259 -26.06 11.38 -1.47
N GLU A 260 -27.12 11.24 -2.28
CA GLU A 260 -28.33 10.56 -1.87
C GLU A 260 -28.05 9.06 -1.67
N PRO A 261 -28.60 8.42 -0.63
CA PRO A 261 -28.45 6.99 -0.43
C PRO A 261 -28.99 6.20 -1.62
N HIS A 262 -28.20 5.25 -2.13
CA HIS A 262 -28.59 4.40 -3.24
C HIS A 262 -28.15 2.95 -2.97
N PRO A 263 -29.00 1.93 -3.22
CA PRO A 263 -28.71 0.53 -2.84
C PRO A 263 -27.47 -0.07 -3.52
N ASN A 264 -27.10 0.42 -4.70
CA ASN A 264 -25.91 -0.03 -5.46
C ASN A 264 -24.70 0.89 -5.32
N VAL A 265 -24.75 1.83 -4.37
CA VAL A 265 -23.63 2.72 -4.07
C VAL A 265 -23.23 2.51 -2.62
N ILE A 266 -21.94 2.65 -2.33
CA ILE A 266 -21.45 2.52 -0.96
C ILE A 266 -22.17 3.53 -0.08
N SER A 267 -22.55 3.10 1.12
CA SER A 267 -23.22 3.96 2.08
C SER A 267 -22.32 5.12 2.51
N ARG A 268 -22.92 6.09 3.20
CA ARG A 268 -22.17 7.15 3.88
C ARG A 268 -21.20 6.53 4.88
N PRO A 269 -20.07 7.20 5.19
CA PRO A 269 -19.18 6.75 6.24
C PRO A 269 -19.88 6.78 7.60
N ASP A 270 -19.67 5.73 8.40
CA ASP A 270 -20.27 5.61 9.73
C ASP A 270 -19.44 6.31 10.81
N TYR A 271 -18.13 6.45 10.56
CA TYR A 271 -17.20 7.10 11.47
C TYR A 271 -16.13 7.90 10.73
N LEU A 272 -15.75 9.03 11.33
CA LEU A 272 -14.48 9.69 11.03
C LEU A 272 -13.39 9.07 11.89
N VAL A 273 -12.23 8.80 11.31
CA VAL A 273 -11.06 8.33 12.07
C VAL A 273 -10.12 9.50 12.26
N THR A 274 -9.70 9.70 13.51
CA THR A 274 -8.94 10.86 13.93
C THR A 274 -7.62 10.46 14.58
N LYS A 275 -6.64 11.36 14.54
CA LYS A 275 -5.39 11.22 15.27
C LYS A 275 -5.01 12.56 15.84
N ARG A 276 -4.47 12.57 17.06
CA ARG A 276 -3.76 13.75 17.58
C ARG A 276 -2.46 13.94 16.79
N CYS A 277 -2.39 15.01 16.02
CA CYS A 277 -1.21 15.36 15.26
C CYS A 277 -0.07 15.76 16.20
N LEU A 278 1.13 15.31 15.86
CA LEU A 278 2.36 15.75 16.52
C LEU A 278 2.77 17.12 16.01
N PHE A 279 2.37 17.48 14.78
CA PHE A 279 2.51 18.83 14.27
C PHE A 279 1.32 19.72 14.66
N GLY A 280 1.57 20.75 15.47
CA GLY A 280 0.58 21.76 15.85
C GLY A 280 -0.51 21.29 16.82
N GLY A 281 -0.47 20.05 17.29
CA GLY A 281 -1.31 19.54 18.39
C GLY A 281 -2.80 19.37 18.08
N LYS A 282 -3.25 19.62 16.84
CA LYS A 282 -4.65 19.46 16.42
C LYS A 282 -5.06 17.98 16.38
N THR A 283 -6.34 17.70 16.62
CA THR A 283 -6.94 16.40 16.31
C THR A 283 -7.47 16.45 14.88
N ALA A 284 -6.79 15.76 13.97
CA ALA A 284 -7.10 15.79 12.55
C ALA A 284 -7.76 14.48 12.09
N VAL A 285 -8.59 14.59 11.06
CA VAL A 285 -9.19 13.44 10.37
C VAL A 285 -8.13 12.80 9.48
N VAL A 286 -7.78 11.55 9.76
CA VAL A 286 -6.83 10.75 8.97
C VAL A 286 -7.53 9.85 7.96
N GLY A 287 -8.83 9.65 8.11
CA GLY A 287 -9.64 8.79 7.25
C GLY A 287 -11.07 8.63 7.76
N PHE A 288 -11.77 7.65 7.21
CA PHE A 288 -13.15 7.33 7.59
C PHE A 288 -13.43 5.83 7.46
N LEU A 289 -14.47 5.36 8.15
CA LEU A 289 -14.89 3.96 8.14
C LEU A 289 -16.12 3.74 7.27
N LEU A 290 -16.06 2.68 6.47
CA LEU A 290 -17.16 2.17 5.67
C LEU A 290 -17.48 0.72 6.06
N PRO A 291 -18.72 0.27 5.89
CA PRO A 291 -19.08 -1.13 6.08
C PRO A 291 -18.21 -2.06 5.25
N PHE A 292 -17.82 -3.20 5.83
CA PHE A 292 -17.11 -4.24 5.10
C PHE A 292 -18.08 -5.13 4.32
N HIS A 293 -17.85 -5.24 3.01
CA HIS A 293 -18.58 -6.14 2.13
C HIS A 293 -17.69 -7.35 1.77
N GLU A 294 -18.02 -8.50 2.34
CA GLU A 294 -17.25 -9.75 2.20
C GLU A 294 -16.97 -10.21 0.75
N PRO A 295 -17.91 -10.08 -0.22
CA PRO A 295 -17.68 -10.56 -1.59
C PRO A 295 -16.54 -9.86 -2.34
N GLY A 296 -16.02 -8.75 -1.82
CA GLY A 296 -14.86 -8.06 -2.36
C GLY A 296 -15.12 -7.33 -3.68
N SER A 297 -14.07 -7.16 -4.49
CA SER A 297 -14.11 -6.37 -5.72
C SER A 297 -14.49 -7.23 -6.93
N VAL A 298 -15.38 -6.72 -7.78
CA VAL A 298 -15.72 -7.32 -9.08
C VAL A 298 -14.46 -7.53 -9.94
N ARG A 299 -13.48 -6.63 -9.84
CA ARG A 299 -12.20 -6.75 -10.57
C ARG A 299 -11.48 -8.06 -10.27
N ASP A 300 -11.56 -8.54 -9.03
CA ASP A 300 -10.85 -9.74 -8.59
C ASP A 300 -11.74 -10.99 -8.76
N THR A 301 -13.05 -10.86 -8.54
CA THR A 301 -14.01 -11.95 -8.64
C THR A 301 -14.34 -12.35 -10.09
N LEU A 302 -14.50 -11.36 -10.98
CA LEU A 302 -14.93 -11.61 -12.37
C LEU A 302 -13.94 -12.48 -13.15
N PRO A 303 -12.61 -12.24 -13.14
CA PRO A 303 -11.66 -13.10 -13.82
C PRO A 303 -11.67 -14.53 -13.29
N LEU A 304 -11.79 -14.72 -11.97
CA LEU A 304 -11.83 -16.04 -11.34
C LEU A 304 -13.06 -16.84 -11.80
N LEU A 305 -14.25 -16.21 -11.78
CA LEU A 305 -15.47 -16.86 -12.27
C LEU A 305 -15.37 -17.20 -13.75
N ARG A 306 -14.73 -16.36 -14.56
CA ARG A 306 -14.54 -16.59 -15.99
C ARG A 306 -13.59 -17.76 -16.27
N ILE A 307 -12.43 -17.82 -15.60
CA ILE A 307 -11.44 -18.90 -15.78
C ILE A 307 -12.02 -20.26 -15.36
N HIS A 308 -12.89 -20.27 -14.35
CA HIS A 308 -13.54 -21.49 -13.87
C HIS A 308 -14.88 -21.81 -14.54
N ASN A 309 -15.28 -21.08 -15.60
CA ASN A 309 -16.57 -21.24 -16.28
C ASN A 309 -17.79 -21.19 -15.33
N ARG A 310 -17.73 -20.34 -14.30
CA ARG A 310 -18.79 -20.15 -13.30
C ARG A 310 -19.57 -18.84 -13.46
N LEU A 311 -19.29 -18.07 -14.49
CA LEU A 311 -19.97 -16.80 -14.77
C LEU A 311 -21.16 -17.02 -15.71
N SER A 312 -22.39 -17.00 -15.19
CA SER A 312 -23.58 -17.15 -16.02
C SER A 312 -23.93 -15.87 -16.79
N LEU A 313 -24.68 -15.99 -17.89
CA LEU A 313 -25.19 -14.83 -18.62
C LEU A 313 -26.14 -13.99 -17.74
N GLU A 314 -26.97 -14.64 -16.94
CA GLU A 314 -27.88 -14.00 -15.99
C GLU A 314 -27.13 -13.12 -14.99
N GLN A 315 -26.01 -13.62 -14.44
CA GLN A 315 -25.16 -12.84 -13.53
C GLN A 315 -24.53 -11.63 -14.23
N GLN A 316 -24.09 -11.79 -15.48
CA GLN A 316 -23.53 -10.69 -16.27
C GLN A 316 -24.57 -9.59 -16.52
N VAL A 317 -25.79 -9.96 -16.92
CA VAL A 317 -26.90 -9.02 -17.13
C VAL A 317 -27.28 -8.33 -15.82
N LYS A 318 -27.37 -9.08 -14.72
CA LYS A 318 -27.66 -8.52 -13.38
C LYS A 318 -26.61 -7.49 -12.98
N TRP A 319 -25.33 -7.80 -13.11
CA TRP A 319 -24.23 -6.89 -12.76
C TRP A 319 -24.19 -5.67 -13.67
N ALA A 320 -24.40 -5.84 -14.97
CA ALA A 320 -24.54 -4.73 -15.90
C ALA A 320 -25.70 -3.81 -15.46
N HIS A 321 -26.89 -4.36 -15.23
CA HIS A 321 -28.06 -3.58 -14.82
C HIS A 321 -27.85 -2.82 -13.50
N THR A 322 -27.27 -3.48 -12.48
CA THR A 322 -26.96 -2.84 -11.20
C THR A 322 -25.91 -1.74 -11.30
N THR A 323 -25.04 -1.81 -12.31
CA THR A 323 -23.95 -0.83 -12.52
C THR A 323 -24.37 0.31 -13.45
N ASP A 324 -25.27 0.06 -14.41
CA ASP A 324 -25.53 0.96 -15.56
C ASP A 324 -26.83 1.77 -15.40
N VAL A 325 -27.91 1.19 -14.87
CA VAL A 325 -29.25 1.81 -14.98
C VAL A 325 -29.61 2.77 -13.83
N GLY A 326 -28.90 2.73 -12.70
CA GLY A 326 -29.12 3.66 -11.57
C GLY A 326 -28.02 4.71 -11.37
N ARG A 327 -26.82 4.50 -11.90
CA ARG A 327 -25.63 5.33 -11.60
C ARG A 327 -25.46 6.55 -12.49
N LEU A 328 -25.81 6.46 -13.77
CA LEU A 328 -25.59 7.56 -14.73
C LEU A 328 -26.73 8.58 -14.77
N ALA A 329 -27.91 8.24 -14.24
CA ALA A 329 -29.06 9.14 -14.17
C ALA A 329 -29.14 9.95 -12.85
N HIS A 330 -28.39 9.56 -11.81
CA HIS A 330 -28.47 10.11 -10.46
C HIS A 330 -27.15 10.70 -9.91
N LEU A 331 -26.04 10.61 -10.65
CA LEU A 331 -24.77 11.30 -10.35
C LEU A 331 -24.65 12.57 -11.20
#